data_AF-A0A3B6MJ98-F1
#
_entry.id   AF-A0A3B6MJ98-F1
#
_cell.length_a   1.000
_cell.length_b   1.000
_cell.length_c   1.000
_cell.angle_alpha   90.00
_cell.angle_beta   90.00
_cell.angle_gamma   90.00
#
_symmetry.space_group_name_H-M   'P 1'
#
loop_
_entity.id
_entity.type
_entity.pdbx_description
1 polymer ?
#
loop_
_entity_poly.entity_id
_entity_poly.type
_entity_poly.pdbx_seq_one_letter_code
_entity_poly.pdbx_strand_id
1 'polypeptide(L)'
;MADPYGDGRALRNHPPPAQQQRPRLKPALEMEDLISLLHGSDPVRVELTRLENDLHYKEKELGDAQAEIKALRLSERAREKAVEDLTEELAKVDGKLKLTESLLESKNLEAKKINDEKKAALAAQFAAEATLRRVHAAQKDDDMPPIEAILAPLEAELKLARQEIAKLQDDNRALDRLTKSKEAALLEAERTVQIALAKASLVDDLQNKNQELMKQIEICQEENKILDRMHRQKVAEVEKLTQTVRELEEAVLAGGAAANAVRDYQRKVQEMNEEMKTLDRELARAKVSANRVAVVVANEWKDGNDKVMPVKQWLEERRLLQGEMQQLRDKLAIAERAARSEAQLKDKFQLRLKVLEEGLRMSTSRTNASAARRQSIGGAESASKTNGFLSKRPSFQMRTSVSTTTTTLVNHAKGASKSFDGGCRSLDRYKGHVNGVGMNVSTDSSEDKESNNSDEKPSEFTSVESEDTVSGMLYDMLQKEVVALRKACHEKDQSLKDKDDAVEMLAKKVDTLTKAMESEAKKMRRDVAAMEKEVVAMRLEKEQDTKARRFGSSSASANSSQMPPGRTLPRSGSARNM
;
A
#
# COMPACT_ATOMS: atom_id res chain seq x y z
N MET A 1 -73.03 -17.73 1.33
CA MET A 1 -72.99 -18.06 -0.11
C MET A 1 -72.25 -16.92 -0.81
N ALA A 2 -71.27 -17.15 -1.69
CA ALA A 2 -70.76 -18.44 -2.18
C ALA A 2 -69.23 -18.45 -2.22
N ASP A 3 -68.69 -19.67 -2.36
CA ASP A 3 -67.29 -20.12 -2.43
C ASP A 3 -67.36 -21.55 -3.03
N PRO A 4 -66.30 -22.22 -3.56
CA PRO A 4 -64.90 -21.80 -3.74
C PRO A 4 -64.26 -22.20 -5.11
N TYR A 5 -62.93 -21.97 -5.22
CA TYR A 5 -61.92 -22.60 -6.12
C TYR A 5 -62.02 -22.56 -7.67
N GLY A 6 -60.94 -22.04 -8.28
CA GLY A 6 -60.53 -22.18 -9.68
C GLY A 6 -59.54 -21.05 -10.07
N ASP A 7 -58.51 -21.22 -10.92
CA ASP A 7 -57.97 -22.35 -11.67
C ASP A 7 -56.42 -22.27 -11.66
N GLY A 8 -55.71 -23.39 -11.57
CA GLY A 8 -54.26 -23.44 -11.35
C GLY A 8 -53.45 -23.63 -12.63
N ARG A 9 -52.84 -22.56 -13.17
CA ARG A 9 -52.15 -22.61 -14.48
C ARG A 9 -50.62 -22.70 -14.41
N ALA A 10 -50.17 -23.95 -14.36
CA ALA A 10 -48.89 -24.50 -14.80
C ALA A 10 -47.81 -23.53 -15.34
N LEU A 11 -46.69 -23.45 -14.60
CA LEU A 11 -45.41 -22.96 -15.13
C LEU A 11 -44.85 -23.94 -16.17
N ARG A 12 -44.68 -23.49 -17.42
CA ARG A 12 -43.92 -24.23 -18.44
C ARG A 12 -42.41 -24.01 -18.27
N ASN A 13 -41.76 -24.89 -17.51
CA ASN A 13 -40.30 -24.99 -17.55
C ASN A 13 -39.86 -25.57 -18.90
N HIS A 14 -39.23 -24.75 -19.74
CA HIS A 14 -38.54 -25.23 -20.94
C HIS A 14 -37.16 -25.80 -20.55
N PRO A 15 -36.82 -27.05 -20.96
CA PRO A 15 -35.48 -27.57 -20.77
C PRO A 15 -34.48 -26.91 -21.75
N PRO A 16 -33.23 -26.64 -21.33
CA PRO A 16 -32.18 -26.18 -22.26
C PRO A 16 -31.79 -27.31 -23.23
N PRO A 17 -31.38 -26.99 -24.47
CA PRO A 17 -31.06 -27.98 -25.48
C PRO A 17 -29.75 -28.72 -25.18
N ALA A 18 -29.75 -30.04 -25.33
CA ALA A 18 -28.54 -30.86 -25.20
C ALA A 18 -27.57 -30.55 -26.35
N GLN A 19 -26.40 -30.00 -26.04
CA GLN A 19 -25.31 -29.82 -27.01
C GLN A 19 -24.37 -31.03 -27.01
N GLN A 20 -23.95 -31.41 -28.23
CA GLN A 20 -23.22 -32.64 -28.50
C GLN A 20 -21.77 -32.55 -28.00
N GLN A 21 -21.35 -33.52 -27.19
CA GLN A 21 -19.92 -33.75 -26.98
C GLN A 21 -19.30 -34.30 -28.27
N ARG A 22 -18.44 -33.51 -28.93
CA ARG A 22 -17.48 -34.03 -29.92
C ARG A 22 -16.27 -34.59 -29.18
N PRO A 23 -15.73 -35.76 -29.57
CA PRO A 23 -14.56 -36.33 -28.92
C PRO A 23 -13.34 -35.43 -29.13
N ARG A 24 -12.62 -35.11 -28.05
CA ARG A 24 -11.26 -34.56 -28.13
C ARG A 24 -10.25 -35.70 -28.05
N LEU A 25 -9.28 -35.68 -28.96
CA LEU A 25 -8.21 -36.67 -29.07
C LEU A 25 -7.26 -36.55 -27.86
N LYS A 26 -6.91 -37.67 -27.24
CA LYS A 26 -5.73 -37.76 -26.35
C LYS A 26 -4.45 -37.76 -27.21
N PRO A 27 -3.40 -37.09 -26.74
CA PRO A 27 -2.04 -37.63 -26.83
C PRO A 27 -1.34 -37.65 -25.45
N ALA A 28 -0.34 -38.53 -25.31
CA ALA A 28 0.70 -38.49 -24.26
C ALA A 28 0.24 -38.58 -22.78
N LEU A 29 -0.49 -39.65 -22.42
CA LEU A 29 -0.59 -40.12 -21.01
C LEU A 29 0.16 -41.44 -20.75
N GLU A 30 0.75 -42.05 -21.78
CA GLU A 30 1.11 -43.48 -21.78
C GLU A 30 2.45 -43.81 -21.12
N MET A 31 3.19 -42.82 -20.59
CA MET A 31 4.53 -43.04 -20.03
C MET A 31 4.61 -42.89 -18.50
N GLU A 32 3.80 -42.01 -17.89
CA GLU A 32 3.75 -41.84 -16.44
C GLU A 32 2.84 -42.89 -15.77
N ASP A 33 1.70 -43.22 -16.40
CA ASP A 33 0.85 -44.35 -15.99
C ASP A 33 1.61 -45.68 -15.96
N LEU A 34 2.53 -45.91 -16.90
CA LEU A 34 3.32 -47.14 -16.98
C LEU A 34 4.26 -47.31 -15.78
N ILE A 35 4.87 -46.22 -15.31
CA ILE A 35 5.72 -46.19 -14.12
C ILE A 35 4.87 -46.36 -12.85
N SER A 36 3.68 -45.74 -12.82
CA SER A 36 2.71 -45.85 -11.73
C SER A 36 2.04 -47.23 -11.62
N LEU A 37 2.06 -48.04 -12.68
CA LEU A 37 1.51 -49.39 -12.68
C LEU A 37 2.55 -50.46 -12.25
N LEU A 38 3.84 -50.21 -12.51
CA LEU A 38 4.94 -51.14 -12.19
C LEU A 38 5.45 -51.02 -10.75
N HIS A 39 5.29 -49.87 -10.12
CA HIS A 39 5.59 -49.65 -8.70
C HIS A 39 4.31 -49.22 -8.00
N GLY A 40 3.86 -50.04 -7.03
CA GLY A 40 2.58 -49.85 -6.35
C GLY A 40 2.36 -48.41 -5.91
N SER A 41 1.20 -47.86 -6.26
CA SER A 41 0.90 -46.42 -6.28
C SER A 41 1.49 -45.66 -5.09
N ASP A 42 2.30 -44.64 -5.40
CA ASP A 42 2.88 -43.76 -4.39
C ASP A 42 1.75 -43.21 -3.48
N PRO A 43 1.79 -43.49 -2.17
CA PRO A 43 0.73 -43.06 -1.26
C PRO A 43 0.58 -41.54 -1.21
N VAL A 44 1.65 -40.77 -1.50
CA VAL A 44 1.58 -39.31 -1.61
C VAL A 44 0.78 -38.90 -2.83
N ARG A 45 0.98 -39.54 -3.99
CA ARG A 45 0.20 -39.29 -5.21
C ARG A 45 -1.28 -39.66 -5.05
N VAL A 46 -1.57 -40.78 -4.39
CA VAL A 46 -2.97 -41.20 -4.13
C VAL A 46 -3.67 -40.24 -3.17
N GLU A 47 -3.01 -39.83 -2.09
CA GLU A 47 -3.59 -38.86 -1.14
C GLU A 47 -3.74 -37.48 -1.77
N LEU A 48 -2.78 -37.03 -2.59
CA LEU A 48 -2.86 -35.78 -3.35
C LEU A 48 -4.08 -35.79 -4.27
N THR A 49 -4.25 -36.83 -5.08
CA THR A 49 -5.43 -36.95 -5.96
C THR A 49 -6.73 -37.08 -5.20
N ARG A 50 -6.77 -37.67 -3.98
CA ARG A 50 -7.97 -37.59 -3.14
C ARG A 50 -8.23 -36.14 -2.72
N LEU A 51 -7.22 -35.45 -2.21
CA LEU A 51 -7.34 -34.05 -1.76
C LEU A 51 -7.71 -33.09 -2.90
N GLU A 52 -7.23 -33.30 -4.12
CA GLU A 52 -7.63 -32.54 -5.32
C GLU A 52 -9.12 -32.73 -5.64
N ASN A 53 -9.63 -33.95 -5.56
CA ASN A 53 -11.06 -34.24 -5.73
C ASN A 53 -11.91 -33.72 -4.57
N ASP A 54 -11.44 -33.83 -3.32
CA ASP A 54 -12.08 -33.26 -2.13
C ASP A 54 -12.16 -31.72 -2.25
N LEU A 55 -11.11 -31.07 -2.76
CA LEU A 55 -11.05 -29.62 -3.01
C LEU A 55 -12.05 -29.21 -4.11
N HIS A 56 -12.04 -29.86 -5.28
CA HIS A 56 -13.00 -29.57 -6.35
C HIS A 56 -14.46 -29.83 -5.93
N TYR A 57 -14.73 -30.84 -5.09
CA TYR A 57 -16.06 -31.04 -4.51
C TYR A 57 -16.45 -29.85 -3.64
N LYS A 58 -15.54 -29.36 -2.79
CA LYS A 58 -15.78 -28.21 -1.90
C LYS A 58 -15.87 -26.87 -2.66
N GLU A 59 -15.15 -26.69 -3.76
CA GLU A 59 -15.33 -25.54 -4.67
C GLU A 59 -16.74 -25.54 -5.29
N LYS A 60 -17.22 -26.71 -5.74
CA LYS A 60 -18.58 -26.84 -6.27
C LYS A 60 -19.63 -26.59 -5.19
N GLU A 61 -19.51 -27.22 -4.02
CA GLU A 61 -20.42 -27.05 -2.88
C GLU A 61 -20.48 -25.58 -2.41
N LEU A 62 -19.34 -24.87 -2.43
CA LEU A 62 -19.27 -23.43 -2.19
C LEU A 62 -19.97 -22.62 -3.30
N GLY A 63 -19.83 -23.01 -4.56
CA GLY A 63 -20.52 -22.39 -5.70
C GLY A 63 -22.04 -22.56 -5.64
N ASP A 64 -22.51 -23.77 -5.34
CA ASP A 64 -23.93 -24.11 -5.16
C ASP A 64 -24.52 -23.33 -3.96
N ALA A 65 -23.82 -23.28 -2.82
CA ALA A 65 -24.23 -22.48 -1.66
C ALA A 65 -24.25 -20.95 -1.95
N GLN A 66 -23.30 -20.45 -2.75
CA GLN A 66 -23.33 -19.05 -3.20
C GLN A 66 -24.50 -18.74 -4.15
N ALA A 67 -24.95 -19.72 -4.95
CA ALA A 67 -26.15 -19.58 -5.77
C ALA A 67 -27.42 -19.59 -4.90
N GLU A 68 -27.50 -20.48 -3.91
CA GLU A 68 -28.60 -20.52 -2.94
C GLU A 68 -28.71 -19.21 -2.14
N ILE A 69 -27.61 -18.67 -1.60
CA ILE A 69 -27.58 -17.38 -0.90
C ILE A 69 -28.09 -16.22 -1.79
N LYS A 70 -27.79 -16.25 -3.11
CA LYS A 70 -28.32 -15.26 -4.06
C LYS A 70 -29.82 -15.42 -4.29
N ALA A 71 -30.31 -16.66 -4.42
CA ALA A 71 -31.74 -16.96 -4.57
C ALA A 71 -32.55 -16.58 -3.32
N LEU A 72 -32.04 -16.93 -2.12
CA LEU A 72 -32.65 -16.59 -0.84
C LEU A 72 -32.75 -15.07 -0.66
N ARG A 73 -31.70 -14.29 -0.98
CA ARG A 73 -31.73 -12.81 -0.94
C ARG A 73 -32.71 -12.16 -1.94
N LEU A 74 -33.08 -12.85 -3.02
CA LEU A 74 -34.12 -12.38 -3.94
C LEU A 74 -35.52 -12.73 -3.43
N SER A 75 -35.69 -13.93 -2.85
CA SER A 75 -36.91 -14.33 -2.14
C SER A 75 -37.18 -13.45 -0.92
N GLU A 76 -36.12 -13.01 -0.23
CA GLU A 76 -36.17 -12.08 0.90
C GLU A 76 -36.77 -10.74 0.50
N ARG A 77 -36.21 -10.06 -0.50
CA ARG A 77 -36.76 -8.79 -1.01
C ARG A 77 -38.19 -8.91 -1.53
N ALA A 78 -38.56 -10.06 -2.11
CA ALA A 78 -39.93 -10.32 -2.53
C ALA A 78 -40.89 -10.43 -1.33
N ARG A 79 -40.45 -11.02 -0.21
CA ARG A 79 -41.21 -11.06 1.06
C ARG A 79 -41.25 -9.69 1.75
N GLU A 80 -40.12 -8.98 1.82
CA GLU A 80 -40.02 -7.63 2.39
C GLU A 80 -41.03 -6.70 1.70
N LYS A 81 -41.02 -6.65 0.36
CA LYS A 81 -42.00 -5.87 -0.39
C LYS A 81 -43.45 -6.30 -0.13
N ALA A 82 -43.72 -7.60 -0.08
CA ALA A 82 -45.08 -8.07 0.22
C ALA A 82 -45.55 -7.67 1.64
N VAL A 83 -44.63 -7.50 2.60
CA VAL A 83 -44.92 -6.96 3.94
C VAL A 83 -45.13 -5.45 3.88
N GLU A 84 -44.37 -4.70 3.07
CA GLU A 84 -44.60 -3.26 2.82
C GLU A 84 -45.99 -3.03 2.21
N ASP A 85 -46.31 -3.71 1.10
CA ASP A 85 -47.59 -3.62 0.39
C ASP A 85 -48.79 -3.92 1.35
N LEU A 86 -48.67 -4.97 2.20
CA LEU A 86 -49.68 -5.32 3.20
C LEU A 86 -49.75 -4.32 4.37
N THR A 87 -48.64 -3.71 4.75
CA THR A 87 -48.61 -2.69 5.82
C THR A 87 -49.30 -1.41 5.38
N GLU A 88 -49.14 -1.01 4.10
CA GLU A 88 -49.90 0.11 3.56
C GLU A 88 -51.42 -0.17 3.56
N GLU A 89 -51.87 -1.34 3.12
CA GLU A 89 -53.30 -1.69 3.13
C GLU A 89 -53.87 -1.79 4.54
N LEU A 90 -53.09 -2.28 5.51
CA LEU A 90 -53.47 -2.24 6.93
C LEU A 90 -53.66 -0.78 7.41
N ALA A 91 -52.73 0.13 7.08
CA ALA A 91 -52.86 1.55 7.43
C ALA A 91 -54.06 2.23 6.75
N LYS A 92 -54.34 1.89 5.48
CA LYS A 92 -55.52 2.37 4.73
C LYS A 92 -56.84 1.84 5.34
N VAL A 93 -56.85 0.65 5.93
CA VAL A 93 -58.02 0.08 6.63
C VAL A 93 -58.20 0.67 8.02
N ASP A 94 -57.12 0.81 8.80
CA ASP A 94 -57.13 1.48 10.12
C ASP A 94 -57.61 2.94 10.02
N GLY A 95 -57.15 3.69 9.02
CA GLY A 95 -57.65 5.03 8.74
C GLY A 95 -59.15 5.08 8.43
N LYS A 96 -59.67 4.11 7.65
CA LYS A 96 -61.12 3.99 7.39
C LYS A 96 -61.90 3.65 8.67
N LEU A 97 -61.37 2.74 9.49
CA LEU A 97 -62.00 2.34 10.75
C LEU A 97 -62.18 3.54 11.68
N LYS A 98 -61.12 4.32 11.93
CA LYS A 98 -61.16 5.52 12.79
C LYS A 98 -62.14 6.60 12.29
N LEU A 99 -62.28 6.74 10.97
CA LEU A 99 -63.29 7.63 10.37
C LEU A 99 -64.73 7.10 10.59
N THR A 100 -64.94 5.78 10.53
CA THR A 100 -66.26 5.19 10.84
C THR A 100 -66.60 5.23 12.33
N GLU A 101 -65.62 5.03 13.21
CA GLU A 101 -65.79 5.10 14.66
C GLU A 101 -66.17 6.51 15.12
N SER A 102 -65.43 7.54 14.68
CA SER A 102 -65.73 8.95 15.00
C SER A 102 -67.07 9.42 14.43
N LEU A 103 -67.48 8.94 13.24
CA LEU A 103 -68.81 9.18 12.69
C LEU A 103 -69.92 8.53 13.54
N LEU A 104 -69.69 7.30 14.03
CA LEU A 104 -70.64 6.57 14.87
C LEU A 104 -70.77 7.23 16.26
N GLU A 105 -69.66 7.64 16.87
CA GLU A 105 -69.67 8.40 18.13
C GLU A 105 -70.41 9.75 17.97
N SER A 106 -70.15 10.49 16.90
CA SER A 106 -70.88 11.72 16.56
C SER A 106 -72.39 11.49 16.46
N LYS A 107 -72.82 10.42 15.76
CA LYS A 107 -74.23 10.03 15.66
C LYS A 107 -74.84 9.61 16.99
N ASN A 108 -74.07 8.99 17.88
CA ASN A 108 -74.52 8.57 19.21
C ASN A 108 -74.72 9.79 20.14
N LEU A 109 -73.83 10.79 20.06
CA LEU A 109 -73.98 12.07 20.76
C LEU A 109 -75.20 12.87 20.25
N GLU A 110 -75.43 12.90 18.94
CA GLU A 110 -76.63 13.51 18.33
C GLU A 110 -77.92 12.82 18.82
N ALA A 111 -77.96 11.48 18.80
CA ALA A 111 -79.11 10.72 19.30
C ALA A 111 -79.38 10.95 20.80
N LYS A 112 -78.32 11.06 21.63
CA LYS A 112 -78.45 11.41 23.04
C LYS A 112 -79.03 12.82 23.22
N LYS A 113 -78.51 13.81 22.49
CA LYS A 113 -79.01 15.19 22.53
C LYS A 113 -80.51 15.26 22.20
N ILE A 114 -80.94 14.62 21.12
CA ILE A 114 -82.36 14.58 20.72
C ILE A 114 -83.24 13.90 21.79
N ASN A 115 -82.73 12.86 22.45
CA ASN A 115 -83.45 12.20 23.54
C ASN A 115 -83.60 13.10 24.79
N ASP A 116 -82.57 13.86 25.14
CA ASP A 116 -82.60 14.77 26.29
C ASP A 116 -83.44 16.03 25.98
N GLU A 117 -83.41 16.55 24.74
CA GLU A 117 -84.32 17.59 24.24
C GLU A 117 -85.79 17.11 24.28
N LYS A 118 -86.08 15.87 23.88
CA LYS A 118 -87.42 15.27 23.97
C LYS A 118 -87.93 15.17 25.41
N LYS A 119 -87.06 14.81 26.37
CA LYS A 119 -87.42 14.80 27.81
C LYS A 119 -87.72 16.21 28.31
N ALA A 120 -86.90 17.19 27.94
CA ALA A 120 -87.12 18.60 28.31
C ALA A 120 -88.43 19.14 27.72
N ALA A 121 -88.76 18.83 26.47
CA ALA A 121 -90.02 19.21 25.84
C ALA A 121 -91.24 18.60 26.54
N LEU A 122 -91.18 17.32 26.92
CA LEU A 122 -92.25 16.66 27.69
C LEU A 122 -92.40 17.27 29.10
N ALA A 123 -91.29 17.57 29.78
CA ALA A 123 -91.33 18.24 31.08
C ALA A 123 -91.93 19.66 30.99
N ALA A 124 -91.57 20.41 29.95
CA ALA A 124 -92.14 21.73 29.66
C ALA A 124 -93.65 21.65 29.34
N GLN A 125 -94.09 20.62 28.59
CA GLN A 125 -95.50 20.36 28.33
C GLN A 125 -96.28 20.14 29.65
N PHE A 126 -95.82 19.23 30.52
CA PHE A 126 -96.46 19.00 31.81
C PHE A 126 -96.46 20.25 32.71
N ALA A 127 -95.38 21.04 32.70
CA ALA A 127 -95.30 22.30 33.45
C ALA A 127 -96.30 23.37 32.92
N ALA A 128 -96.46 23.47 31.61
CA ALA A 128 -97.46 24.36 30.99
C ALA A 128 -98.90 23.90 31.33
N GLU A 129 -99.17 22.60 31.24
CA GLU A 129 -100.48 22.01 31.55
C GLU A 129 -100.85 22.16 33.04
N ALA A 130 -99.88 22.01 33.94
CA ALA A 130 -100.04 22.29 35.37
C ALA A 130 -100.16 23.80 35.69
N THR A 131 -99.71 24.68 34.79
CA THR A 131 -99.88 26.13 34.92
C THR A 131 -101.25 26.57 34.44
N LEU A 132 -101.74 26.03 33.31
CA LEU A 132 -103.13 26.18 32.86
C LEU A 132 -104.13 25.74 33.95
N ARG A 133 -103.93 24.57 34.57
CA ARG A 133 -104.78 24.12 35.68
C ARG A 133 -104.78 25.08 36.87
N ARG A 134 -103.62 25.67 37.22
CA ARG A 134 -103.52 26.65 38.31
C ARG A 134 -104.18 27.98 37.96
N VAL A 135 -104.04 28.47 36.73
CA VAL A 135 -104.73 29.69 36.27
C VAL A 135 -106.25 29.49 36.26
N HIS A 136 -106.76 28.36 35.79
CA HIS A 136 -108.19 28.06 35.85
C HIS A 136 -108.73 27.85 37.27
N ALA A 137 -107.90 27.42 38.22
CA ALA A 137 -108.28 27.36 39.64
C ALA A 137 -108.27 28.75 40.30
N ALA A 138 -107.26 29.58 40.03
CA ALA A 138 -107.08 30.91 40.58
C ALA A 138 -108.07 31.97 40.03
N GLN A 139 -108.98 31.60 39.11
CA GLN A 139 -110.11 32.44 38.69
C GLN A 139 -111.29 32.42 39.69
N LYS A 140 -111.10 31.87 40.89
CA LYS A 140 -112.01 31.96 42.03
C LYS A 140 -111.21 32.09 43.34
N ASP A 141 -111.03 33.33 43.79
CA ASP A 141 -111.11 33.78 45.19
C ASP A 141 -110.66 35.25 45.24
N ASP A 142 -111.62 36.17 45.33
CA ASP A 142 -111.39 37.61 45.38
C ASP A 142 -111.17 38.09 46.83
N ASP A 143 -109.91 38.14 47.26
CA ASP A 143 -109.47 38.91 48.45
C ASP A 143 -108.05 39.46 48.20
N MET A 144 -107.89 40.15 47.06
CA MET A 144 -106.61 40.59 46.53
C MET A 144 -106.26 42.03 46.96
N PRO A 145 -105.09 42.27 47.60
CA PRO A 145 -104.66 43.61 48.03
C PRO A 145 -104.59 44.64 46.89
N PRO A 146 -104.63 45.96 47.20
CA PRO A 146 -104.47 47.03 46.22
C PRO A 146 -103.24 46.83 45.34
N ILE A 147 -103.44 46.89 44.03
CA ILE A 147 -102.51 46.32 43.04
C ILE A 147 -101.13 47.02 43.11
N GLU A 148 -101.08 48.33 43.34
CA GLU A 148 -99.83 49.09 43.55
C GLU A 148 -98.96 48.55 44.71
N ALA A 149 -99.57 48.03 45.78
CA ALA A 149 -98.82 47.50 46.93
C ALA A 149 -98.12 46.16 46.62
N ILE A 150 -98.63 45.42 45.62
CA ILE A 150 -98.01 44.19 45.10
C ILE A 150 -97.04 44.53 43.97
N LEU A 151 -97.37 45.51 43.11
CA LEU A 151 -96.51 45.92 42.00
C LEU A 151 -95.22 46.61 42.44
N ALA A 152 -95.25 47.55 43.39
CA ALA A 152 -94.08 48.39 43.68
C ALA A 152 -92.81 47.61 44.10
N PRO A 153 -92.88 46.53 44.92
CA PRO A 153 -91.72 45.65 45.17
C PRO A 153 -91.26 44.92 43.90
N LEU A 154 -92.18 44.36 43.11
CA LEU A 154 -91.89 43.63 41.88
C LEU A 154 -91.27 44.55 40.80
N GLU A 155 -91.68 45.81 40.71
CA GLU A 155 -91.08 46.81 39.84
C GLU A 155 -89.65 47.17 40.27
N ALA A 156 -89.39 47.25 41.58
CA ALA A 156 -88.06 47.48 42.12
C ALA A 156 -87.12 46.28 41.87
N GLU A 157 -87.59 45.06 42.10
CA GLU A 157 -86.86 43.82 41.77
C GLU A 157 -86.60 43.69 40.26
N LEU A 158 -87.59 43.96 39.42
CA LEU A 158 -87.46 43.96 37.96
C LEU A 158 -86.47 45.04 37.47
N LYS A 159 -86.39 46.18 38.16
CA LYS A 159 -85.39 47.23 37.89
C LYS A 159 -83.97 46.79 38.30
N LEU A 160 -83.82 46.08 39.42
CA LEU A 160 -82.53 45.49 39.84
C LEU A 160 -82.10 44.39 38.87
N ALA A 161 -83.00 43.46 38.51
CA ALA A 161 -82.74 42.40 37.54
C ALA A 161 -82.32 42.97 36.17
N ARG A 162 -82.93 44.07 35.70
CA ARG A 162 -82.49 44.78 34.49
C ARG A 162 -81.07 45.35 34.62
N GLN A 163 -80.67 45.85 35.79
CA GLN A 163 -79.30 46.34 36.04
C GLN A 163 -78.28 45.19 36.12
N GLU A 164 -78.68 44.04 36.67
CA GLU A 164 -77.87 42.82 36.72
C GLU A 164 -77.67 42.23 35.32
N ILE A 165 -78.72 42.12 34.51
CA ILE A 165 -78.65 41.72 33.10
C ILE A 165 -77.71 42.65 32.31
N ALA A 166 -77.74 43.97 32.56
CA ALA A 166 -76.83 44.90 31.90
C ALA A 166 -75.35 44.64 32.27
N LYS A 167 -75.04 44.38 33.55
CA LYS A 167 -73.69 43.99 33.99
C LYS A 167 -73.25 42.69 33.34
N LEU A 168 -74.08 41.65 33.38
CA LEU A 168 -73.81 40.34 32.78
C LEU A 168 -73.61 40.41 31.24
N GLN A 169 -74.23 41.38 30.56
CA GLN A 169 -73.95 41.66 29.15
C GLN A 169 -72.56 42.27 28.93
N ASP A 170 -72.12 43.20 29.77
CA ASP A 170 -70.78 43.78 29.68
C ASP A 170 -69.67 42.82 30.13
N ASP A 171 -69.94 41.95 31.11
CA ASP A 171 -69.06 40.85 31.50
C ASP A 171 -68.91 39.82 30.36
N ASN A 172 -70.02 39.43 29.69
CA ASN A 172 -69.94 38.59 28.48
C ASN A 172 -69.10 39.26 27.37
N ARG A 173 -69.30 40.57 27.12
CA ARG A 173 -68.47 41.32 26.17
C ARG A 173 -67.00 41.38 26.60
N ALA A 174 -66.70 41.33 27.89
CA ALA A 174 -65.31 41.25 28.39
C ALA A 174 -64.72 39.86 28.17
N LEU A 175 -65.49 38.80 28.43
CA LEU A 175 -65.11 37.41 28.13
C LEU A 175 -64.87 37.20 26.62
N ASP A 176 -65.74 37.69 25.74
CA ASP A 176 -65.56 37.64 24.27
C ASP A 176 -64.23 38.25 23.81
N ARG A 177 -63.84 39.40 24.38
CA ARG A 177 -62.57 40.07 24.09
C ARG A 177 -61.39 39.26 24.62
N LEU A 178 -61.52 38.68 25.81
CA LEU A 178 -60.48 37.85 26.42
C LEU A 178 -60.26 36.54 25.64
N THR A 179 -61.33 35.90 25.18
CA THR A 179 -61.29 34.70 24.34
C THR A 179 -60.57 34.99 23.03
N LYS A 180 -60.97 36.03 22.29
CA LYS A 180 -60.32 36.44 21.03
C LYS A 180 -58.83 36.81 21.21
N SER A 181 -58.48 37.43 22.35
CA SER A 181 -57.09 37.72 22.71
C SER A 181 -56.28 36.43 22.94
N LYS A 182 -56.85 35.45 23.65
CA LYS A 182 -56.22 34.14 23.87
C LYS A 182 -56.10 33.32 22.57
N GLU A 183 -57.10 33.34 21.71
CA GLU A 183 -57.07 32.71 20.38
C GLU A 183 -55.95 33.29 19.51
N ALA A 184 -55.81 34.62 19.47
CA ALA A 184 -54.72 35.27 18.76
C ALA A 184 -53.33 34.88 19.31
N ALA A 185 -53.17 34.86 20.65
CA ALA A 185 -51.93 34.45 21.30
C ALA A 185 -51.59 32.96 21.07
N LEU A 186 -52.60 32.08 21.04
CA LEU A 186 -52.42 30.67 20.70
C LEU A 186 -51.94 30.49 19.26
N LEU A 187 -52.52 31.21 18.30
CA LEU A 187 -52.09 31.19 16.90
C LEU A 187 -50.69 31.79 16.70
N GLU A 188 -50.24 32.72 17.55
CA GLU A 188 -48.86 33.24 17.53
C GLU A 188 -47.87 32.24 18.13
N ALA A 189 -48.23 31.59 19.23
CA ALA A 189 -47.46 30.49 19.82
C ALA A 189 -47.34 29.30 18.85
N GLU A 190 -48.42 28.93 18.14
CA GLU A 190 -48.41 27.84 17.16
C GLU A 190 -47.45 28.12 16.01
N ARG A 191 -47.50 29.33 15.40
CA ARG A 191 -46.53 29.74 14.38
C ARG A 191 -45.09 29.69 14.90
N THR A 192 -44.87 30.09 16.15
CA THR A 192 -43.55 30.03 16.79
C THR A 192 -43.05 28.58 16.92
N VAL A 193 -43.93 27.64 17.30
CA VAL A 193 -43.63 26.21 17.36
C VAL A 193 -43.36 25.63 15.96
N GLN A 194 -44.18 25.96 14.95
CA GLN A 194 -43.96 25.53 13.56
C GLN A 194 -42.60 26.00 13.03
N ILE A 195 -42.22 27.26 13.29
CA ILE A 195 -40.89 27.81 12.93
C ILE A 195 -39.76 27.10 13.71
N ALA A 196 -39.97 26.74 14.98
CA ALA A 196 -38.99 26.00 15.77
C ALA A 196 -38.79 24.57 15.26
N LEU A 197 -39.87 23.87 14.88
CA LEU A 197 -39.82 22.53 14.28
C LEU A 197 -39.09 22.53 12.93
N ALA A 198 -39.38 23.50 12.06
CA ALA A 198 -38.65 23.65 10.79
C ALA A 198 -37.15 23.90 10.98
N LYS A 199 -36.77 24.66 12.02
CA LYS A 199 -35.36 24.87 12.39
C LYS A 199 -34.71 23.62 12.97
N ALA A 200 -35.44 22.82 13.76
CA ALA A 200 -34.95 21.56 14.29
C ALA A 200 -34.63 20.57 13.16
N SER A 201 -35.57 20.35 12.23
CA SER A 201 -35.36 19.49 11.05
C SER A 201 -34.12 19.90 10.24
N LEU A 202 -33.93 21.20 10.00
CA LEU A 202 -32.74 21.70 9.30
C LEU A 202 -31.43 21.47 10.08
N VAL A 203 -31.47 21.54 11.41
CA VAL A 203 -30.32 21.21 12.26
C VAL A 203 -30.01 19.71 12.19
N ASP A 204 -31.02 18.85 12.17
CA ASP A 204 -30.85 17.40 12.05
C ASP A 204 -30.29 17.01 10.67
N ASP A 205 -30.79 17.61 9.58
CA ASP A 205 -30.23 17.46 8.23
C ASP A 205 -28.76 17.90 8.15
N LEU A 206 -28.40 19.01 8.80
CA LEU A 206 -27.02 19.49 8.87
C LEU A 206 -26.14 18.60 9.76
N GLN A 207 -26.66 18.00 10.82
CA GLN A 207 -25.94 17.01 11.62
C GLN A 207 -25.68 15.73 10.81
N ASN A 208 -26.69 15.21 10.12
CA ASN A 208 -26.55 14.05 9.23
C ASN A 208 -25.50 14.31 8.14
N LYS A 209 -25.53 15.50 7.51
CA LYS A 209 -24.53 15.90 6.51
C LYS A 209 -23.14 16.06 7.08
N ASN A 210 -22.99 16.58 8.31
CA ASN A 210 -21.69 16.66 8.98
C ASN A 210 -21.13 15.26 9.33
N GLN A 211 -21.97 14.34 9.81
CA GLN A 211 -21.54 12.95 10.06
C GLN A 211 -21.05 12.27 8.77
N GLU A 212 -21.74 12.50 7.65
CA GLU A 212 -21.33 11.95 6.36
C GLU A 212 -20.02 12.57 5.84
N LEU A 213 -19.84 13.89 5.99
CA LEU A 213 -18.58 14.56 5.68
C LEU A 213 -17.41 14.06 6.55
N MET A 214 -17.64 13.73 7.84
CA MET A 214 -16.60 13.12 8.68
C MET A 214 -16.17 11.73 8.16
N LYS A 215 -17.11 10.86 7.77
CA LYS A 215 -16.77 9.56 7.15
C LYS A 215 -15.98 9.73 5.86
N GLN A 216 -16.34 10.72 5.03
CA GLN A 216 -15.60 11.01 3.79
C GLN A 216 -14.18 11.52 4.09
N ILE A 217 -13.99 12.31 5.15
CA ILE A 217 -12.65 12.70 5.63
C ILE A 217 -11.86 11.49 6.12
N GLU A 218 -12.48 10.56 6.87
CA GLU A 218 -11.83 9.32 7.33
C GLU A 218 -11.41 8.41 6.16
N ILE A 219 -12.27 8.24 5.16
CA ILE A 219 -11.98 7.50 3.91
C ILE A 219 -10.79 8.15 3.19
N CYS A 220 -10.85 9.45 2.91
CA CYS A 220 -9.76 10.18 2.27
C CYS A 220 -8.44 10.09 3.06
N GLN A 221 -8.48 10.04 4.40
CA GLN A 221 -7.29 9.84 5.22
C GLN A 221 -6.68 8.43 5.08
N GLU A 222 -7.51 7.38 5.00
CA GLU A 222 -6.99 6.01 4.79
C GLU A 222 -6.56 5.77 3.33
N GLU A 223 -7.26 6.34 2.35
CA GLU A 223 -6.80 6.36 0.95
C GLU A 223 -5.41 6.99 0.83
N ASN A 224 -5.19 8.16 1.47
CA ASN A 224 -3.87 8.77 1.56
C ASN A 224 -2.86 7.82 2.22
N LYS A 225 -3.18 7.19 3.36
CA LYS A 225 -2.29 6.17 3.99
C LYS A 225 -2.00 4.95 3.10
N ILE A 226 -2.88 4.59 2.18
CA ILE A 226 -2.66 3.52 1.19
C ILE A 226 -1.75 4.00 0.06
N LEU A 227 -2.00 5.19 -0.50
CA LEU A 227 -1.15 5.83 -1.51
C LEU A 227 0.29 6.02 -0.98
N ASP A 228 0.43 6.47 0.26
CA ASP A 228 1.69 6.73 0.94
C ASP A 228 2.50 5.44 1.21
N ARG A 229 1.82 4.32 1.47
CA ARG A 229 2.43 2.97 1.56
C ARG A 229 2.88 2.47 0.19
N MET A 230 2.02 2.58 -0.82
CA MET A 230 2.34 2.20 -2.21
C MET A 230 3.50 3.03 -2.78
N HIS A 231 3.57 4.33 -2.49
CA HIS A 231 4.66 5.18 -2.96
C HIS A 231 5.99 4.76 -2.34
N ARG A 232 6.05 4.54 -1.01
CA ARG A 232 7.26 4.01 -0.35
C ARG A 232 7.71 2.67 -0.91
N GLN A 233 6.79 1.75 -1.20
CA GLN A 233 7.12 0.49 -1.86
C GLN A 233 7.73 0.71 -3.25
N LYS A 234 7.10 1.54 -4.10
CA LYS A 234 7.60 1.85 -5.45
C LYS A 234 8.98 2.53 -5.42
N VAL A 235 9.24 3.39 -4.44
CA VAL A 235 10.57 3.98 -4.23
C VAL A 235 11.59 2.90 -3.89
N ALA A 236 11.30 2.00 -2.95
CA ALA A 236 12.22 0.89 -2.60
C ALA A 236 12.45 -0.09 -3.78
N GLU A 237 11.45 -0.32 -4.62
CA GLU A 237 11.59 -1.10 -5.86
C GLU A 237 12.50 -0.39 -6.88
N VAL A 238 12.36 0.94 -7.04
CA VAL A 238 13.24 1.76 -7.89
C VAL A 238 14.67 1.82 -7.33
N GLU A 239 14.86 1.95 -6.02
CA GLU A 239 16.18 1.89 -5.36
C GLU A 239 16.86 0.54 -5.61
N LYS A 240 16.12 -0.56 -5.48
CA LYS A 240 16.62 -1.91 -5.78
C LYS A 240 17.00 -2.08 -7.25
N LEU A 241 16.17 -1.59 -8.18
CA LEU A 241 16.50 -1.63 -9.61
C LEU A 241 17.76 -0.78 -9.90
N THR A 242 17.86 0.41 -9.31
CA THR A 242 19.03 1.30 -9.43
C THR A 242 20.31 0.64 -8.87
N GLN A 243 20.20 -0.16 -7.80
CA GLN A 243 21.29 -0.97 -7.30
C GLN A 243 21.71 -2.05 -8.32
N THR A 244 20.77 -2.82 -8.88
CA THR A 244 21.09 -3.84 -9.88
C THR A 244 21.65 -3.26 -11.19
N VAL A 245 21.26 -2.04 -11.58
CA VAL A 245 21.87 -1.34 -12.73
C VAL A 245 23.35 -1.05 -12.45
N ARG A 246 23.69 -0.50 -11.27
CA ARG A 246 25.09 -0.23 -10.92
C ARG A 246 25.94 -1.50 -10.82
N GLU A 247 25.39 -2.59 -10.30
CA GLU A 247 26.06 -3.90 -10.29
C GLU A 247 26.32 -4.44 -11.72
N LEU A 248 25.41 -4.21 -12.66
CA LEU A 248 25.59 -4.55 -14.07
C LEU A 248 26.60 -3.63 -14.77
N GLU A 249 26.62 -2.33 -14.46
CA GLU A 249 27.63 -1.38 -14.94
C GLU A 249 29.05 -1.78 -14.50
N GLU A 250 29.23 -2.11 -13.22
CA GLU A 250 30.49 -2.65 -12.68
C GLU A 250 30.90 -3.96 -13.37
N ALA A 251 29.95 -4.89 -13.58
CA ALA A 251 30.21 -6.15 -14.29
C ALA A 251 30.60 -5.93 -15.77
N VAL A 252 30.00 -4.95 -16.46
CA VAL A 252 30.37 -4.58 -17.83
C VAL A 252 31.76 -3.96 -17.89
N LEU A 253 32.12 -3.08 -16.93
CA LEU A 253 33.46 -2.51 -16.84
C LEU A 253 34.52 -3.58 -16.57
N ALA A 254 34.25 -4.52 -15.65
CA ALA A 254 35.11 -5.66 -15.37
C ALA A 254 35.25 -6.59 -16.59
N GLY A 255 34.15 -6.84 -17.32
CA GLY A 255 34.14 -7.59 -18.58
C GLY A 255 34.97 -6.91 -19.67
N GLY A 256 34.92 -5.58 -19.78
CA GLY A 256 35.76 -4.78 -20.67
C GLY A 256 37.24 -4.89 -20.34
N ALA A 257 37.60 -4.84 -19.06
CA ALA A 257 38.98 -5.04 -18.60
C ALA A 257 39.49 -6.47 -18.89
N ALA A 258 38.67 -7.49 -18.65
CA ALA A 258 39.00 -8.88 -19.01
C ALA A 258 39.18 -9.07 -20.53
N ALA A 259 38.31 -8.45 -21.35
CA ALA A 259 38.43 -8.48 -22.81
C ALA A 259 39.69 -7.75 -23.33
N ASN A 260 40.15 -6.70 -22.65
CA ASN A 260 41.45 -6.07 -22.93
C ASN A 260 42.60 -7.04 -22.64
N ALA A 261 42.64 -7.63 -21.45
CA ALA A 261 43.67 -8.59 -21.07
C ALA A 261 43.75 -9.80 -22.02
N VAL A 262 42.60 -10.34 -22.45
CA VAL A 262 42.55 -11.42 -23.47
C VAL A 262 43.17 -10.97 -24.80
N ARG A 263 42.89 -9.75 -25.27
CA ARG A 263 43.48 -9.21 -26.51
C ARG A 263 45.00 -8.99 -26.39
N ASP A 264 45.48 -8.56 -25.22
CA ASP A 264 46.93 -8.39 -24.98
C ASP A 264 47.66 -9.73 -24.87
N TYR A 265 47.08 -10.74 -24.21
CA TYR A 265 47.62 -12.12 -24.23
C TYR A 265 47.62 -12.73 -25.65
N GLN A 266 46.57 -12.50 -26.44
CA GLN A 266 46.52 -12.91 -27.85
C GLN A 266 47.66 -12.28 -28.67
N ARG A 267 47.93 -10.98 -28.48
CA ARG A 267 49.07 -10.29 -29.12
C ARG A 267 50.41 -10.90 -28.70
N LYS A 268 50.65 -11.11 -27.40
CA LYS A 268 51.90 -11.73 -26.92
C LYS A 268 52.09 -13.16 -27.42
N VAL A 269 51.01 -13.93 -27.60
CA VAL A 269 51.05 -15.27 -28.23
C VAL A 269 51.36 -15.18 -29.73
N GLN A 270 50.87 -14.17 -30.45
CA GLN A 270 51.24 -13.92 -31.85
C GLN A 270 52.74 -13.57 -31.96
N GLU A 271 53.22 -12.64 -31.14
CA GLU A 271 54.64 -12.27 -31.05
C GLU A 271 55.54 -13.49 -30.79
N MET A 272 55.24 -14.29 -29.75
CA MET A 272 56.01 -15.51 -29.45
C MET A 272 55.96 -16.56 -30.57
N ASN A 273 54.87 -16.63 -31.34
CA ASN A 273 54.75 -17.52 -32.49
C ASN A 273 55.57 -17.00 -33.70
N GLU A 274 55.78 -15.70 -33.82
CA GLU A 274 56.69 -15.11 -34.80
C GLU A 274 58.17 -15.30 -34.40
N GLU A 275 58.49 -15.08 -33.12
CA GLU A 275 59.79 -15.41 -32.52
C GLU A 275 60.13 -16.92 -32.68
N MET A 276 59.18 -17.82 -32.43
CA MET A 276 59.37 -19.25 -32.67
C MET A 276 59.69 -19.55 -34.14
N LYS A 277 58.97 -18.92 -35.08
CA LYS A 277 59.22 -19.08 -36.52
C LYS A 277 60.55 -18.46 -36.98
N THR A 278 61.10 -17.44 -36.32
CA THR A 278 62.46 -16.95 -36.64
C THR A 278 63.51 -17.90 -36.09
N LEU A 279 63.38 -18.32 -34.83
CA LEU A 279 64.25 -19.29 -34.18
C LEU A 279 64.29 -20.64 -34.91
N ASP A 280 63.16 -21.17 -35.40
CA ASP A 280 63.13 -22.41 -36.20
C ASP A 280 63.93 -22.28 -37.51
N ARG A 281 63.85 -21.12 -38.18
CA ARG A 281 64.63 -20.85 -39.40
C ARG A 281 66.12 -20.68 -39.10
N GLU A 282 66.47 -20.09 -37.96
CA GLU A 282 67.85 -19.97 -37.51
C GLU A 282 68.43 -21.31 -37.06
N LEU A 283 67.66 -22.13 -36.35
CA LEU A 283 67.99 -23.51 -36.02
C LEU A 283 68.21 -24.35 -37.29
N ALA A 284 67.38 -24.17 -38.33
CA ALA A 284 67.56 -24.84 -39.62
C ALA A 284 68.85 -24.38 -40.33
N ARG A 285 69.13 -23.08 -40.39
CA ARG A 285 70.40 -22.52 -40.91
C ARG A 285 71.61 -23.06 -40.13
N ALA A 286 71.54 -23.07 -38.80
CA ALA A 286 72.60 -23.56 -37.93
C ALA A 286 72.86 -25.06 -38.13
N LYS A 287 71.80 -25.88 -38.25
CA LYS A 287 71.91 -27.32 -38.61
C LYS A 287 72.59 -27.51 -39.97
N VAL A 288 72.24 -26.73 -40.99
CA VAL A 288 72.90 -26.79 -42.31
C VAL A 288 74.37 -26.41 -42.22
N SER A 289 74.71 -25.33 -41.50
CA SER A 289 76.11 -24.92 -41.29
C SER A 289 76.91 -25.96 -40.49
N ALA A 290 76.34 -26.53 -39.43
CA ALA A 290 76.97 -27.58 -38.64
C ALA A 290 77.20 -28.85 -39.46
N ASN A 291 76.24 -29.26 -40.30
CA ASN A 291 76.40 -30.38 -41.22
C ASN A 291 77.50 -30.11 -42.26
N ARG A 292 77.60 -28.89 -42.79
CA ARG A 292 78.69 -28.50 -43.71
C ARG A 292 80.06 -28.60 -43.03
N VAL A 293 80.20 -28.10 -41.80
CA VAL A 293 81.44 -28.22 -41.00
C VAL A 293 81.76 -29.69 -40.71
N ALA A 294 80.77 -30.50 -40.32
CA ALA A 294 80.97 -31.91 -40.06
C ALA A 294 81.45 -32.69 -41.30
N VAL A 295 80.95 -32.36 -42.50
CA VAL A 295 81.43 -32.93 -43.77
C VAL A 295 82.85 -32.50 -44.10
N VAL A 296 83.22 -31.23 -43.87
CA VAL A 296 84.60 -30.76 -44.06
C VAL A 296 85.56 -31.50 -43.13
N VAL A 297 85.27 -31.53 -41.82
CA VAL A 297 86.09 -32.24 -40.83
C VAL A 297 86.18 -33.74 -41.15
N ALA A 298 85.10 -34.38 -41.58
CA ALA A 298 85.13 -35.80 -41.97
C ALA A 298 86.02 -36.06 -43.20
N ASN A 299 86.17 -35.09 -44.12
CA ASN A 299 87.06 -35.19 -45.27
C ASN A 299 88.52 -34.87 -44.94
N GLU A 300 88.78 -34.11 -43.87
CA GLU A 300 90.12 -33.83 -43.32
C GLU A 300 90.67 -35.01 -42.51
N TRP A 301 89.79 -35.83 -41.90
CA TRP A 301 90.16 -37.04 -41.15
C TRP A 301 90.50 -38.22 -42.07
N LYS A 302 91.74 -38.19 -42.56
CA LYS A 302 92.32 -39.20 -43.45
C LYS A 302 93.31 -40.12 -42.73
N ASP A 303 93.51 -41.31 -43.31
CA ASP A 303 94.57 -42.24 -42.95
C ASP A 303 95.95 -41.78 -43.50
N GLY A 304 97.01 -42.52 -43.15
CA GLY A 304 98.38 -42.26 -43.65
C GLY A 304 98.58 -42.45 -45.16
N ASN A 305 97.53 -42.81 -45.90
CA ASN A 305 97.50 -42.94 -47.36
C ASN A 305 96.57 -41.91 -48.03
N ASP A 306 96.21 -40.84 -47.32
CA ASP A 306 95.35 -39.73 -47.77
C ASP A 306 93.90 -40.14 -48.11
N LYS A 307 93.42 -41.27 -47.58
CA LYS A 307 92.03 -41.75 -47.75
C LYS A 307 91.21 -41.48 -46.50
N VAL A 308 89.93 -41.10 -46.66
CA VAL A 308 89.02 -40.88 -45.52
C VAL A 308 88.90 -42.14 -44.66
N MET A 309 89.16 -42.02 -43.35
CA MET A 309 89.22 -43.17 -42.45
C MET A 309 87.86 -43.87 -42.32
N PRO A 310 87.76 -45.20 -42.55
CA PRO A 310 86.53 -45.96 -42.38
C PRO A 310 85.95 -45.86 -40.96
N VAL A 311 84.67 -45.51 -40.85
CA VAL A 311 83.96 -45.29 -39.57
C VAL A 311 84.13 -46.43 -38.56
N LYS A 312 84.19 -47.69 -39.02
CA LYS A 312 84.44 -48.84 -38.16
C LYS A 312 85.84 -48.81 -37.51
N GLN A 313 86.87 -48.51 -38.30
CA GLN A 313 88.24 -48.38 -37.79
C GLN A 313 88.36 -47.21 -36.82
N TRP A 314 87.77 -46.05 -37.15
CA TRP A 314 87.74 -44.89 -36.25
C TRP A 314 87.06 -45.21 -34.89
N LEU A 315 85.96 -45.96 -34.88
CA LEU A 315 85.32 -46.41 -33.64
C LEU A 315 86.18 -47.41 -32.85
N GLU A 316 86.93 -48.27 -33.54
CA GLU A 316 87.83 -49.25 -32.92
C GLU A 316 89.08 -48.58 -32.34
N GLU A 317 89.69 -47.62 -33.05
CA GLU A 317 90.80 -46.77 -32.56
C GLU A 317 90.36 -45.88 -31.40
N ARG A 318 89.21 -45.20 -31.50
CA ARG A 318 88.65 -44.39 -30.41
C ARG A 318 88.42 -45.23 -29.15
N ARG A 319 87.95 -46.47 -29.30
CA ARG A 319 87.79 -47.42 -28.19
C ARG A 319 89.14 -47.84 -27.59
N LEU A 320 90.16 -48.09 -28.42
CA LEU A 320 91.53 -48.40 -27.97
C LEU A 320 92.11 -47.23 -27.18
N LEU A 321 92.14 -46.02 -27.75
CA LEU A 321 92.65 -44.81 -27.10
C LEU A 321 91.90 -44.50 -25.78
N GLN A 322 90.58 -44.72 -25.73
CA GLN A 322 89.80 -44.55 -24.50
C GLN A 322 90.18 -45.62 -23.43
N GLY A 323 90.49 -46.84 -23.86
CA GLY A 323 91.00 -47.91 -22.99
C GLY A 323 92.42 -47.64 -22.48
N GLU A 324 93.33 -47.20 -23.35
CA GLU A 324 94.69 -46.79 -22.99
C GLU A 324 94.68 -45.61 -22.02
N MET A 325 93.84 -44.59 -22.28
CA MET A 325 93.69 -43.46 -21.36
C MET A 325 93.16 -43.91 -19.98
N GLN A 326 92.30 -44.92 -19.92
CA GLN A 326 91.89 -45.50 -18.64
C GLN A 326 93.04 -46.27 -17.97
N GLN A 327 93.78 -47.09 -18.72
CA GLN A 327 94.95 -47.81 -18.19
C GLN A 327 96.03 -46.84 -17.67
N LEU A 328 96.20 -45.67 -18.31
CA LEU A 328 97.08 -44.61 -17.85
C LEU A 328 96.58 -43.95 -16.55
N ARG A 329 95.27 -43.72 -16.39
CA ARG A 329 94.69 -43.30 -15.09
C ARG A 329 94.92 -44.34 -14.00
N ASP A 330 94.74 -45.62 -14.31
CA ASP A 330 94.89 -46.71 -13.34
C ASP A 330 96.37 -46.86 -12.91
N LYS A 331 97.31 -46.76 -13.87
CA LYS A 331 98.76 -46.69 -13.62
C LYS A 331 99.13 -45.47 -12.76
N LEU A 332 98.59 -44.29 -13.05
CA LEU A 332 98.79 -43.07 -12.25
C LEU A 332 98.28 -43.25 -10.82
N ALA A 333 97.08 -43.82 -10.64
CA ALA A 333 96.52 -44.08 -9.32
C ALA A 333 97.30 -45.13 -8.51
N ILE A 334 98.05 -46.03 -9.18
CA ILE A 334 99.02 -46.94 -8.53
C ILE A 334 100.27 -46.18 -8.13
N ALA A 335 100.83 -45.34 -9.01
CA ALA A 335 102.00 -44.52 -8.73
C ALA A 335 101.74 -43.52 -7.57
N GLU A 336 100.57 -42.89 -7.51
CA GLU A 336 100.17 -42.05 -6.38
C GLU A 336 100.13 -42.81 -5.05
N ARG A 337 99.63 -44.06 -5.05
CA ARG A 337 99.62 -44.90 -3.85
C ARG A 337 101.03 -45.33 -3.44
N ALA A 338 101.89 -45.67 -4.40
CA ALA A 338 103.29 -45.97 -4.15
C ALA A 338 104.00 -44.77 -3.52
N ALA A 339 103.91 -43.58 -4.13
CA ALA A 339 104.51 -42.34 -3.64
C ALA A 339 104.01 -41.96 -2.22
N ARG A 340 102.72 -42.14 -1.93
CA ARG A 340 102.18 -41.93 -0.56
C ARG A 340 102.76 -42.92 0.44
N SER A 341 102.94 -44.19 0.06
CA SER A 341 103.56 -45.20 0.94
C SER A 341 105.07 -44.97 1.14
N GLU A 342 105.76 -44.47 0.12
CA GLU A 342 107.17 -44.08 0.20
C GLU A 342 107.36 -42.86 1.11
N ALA A 343 106.49 -41.84 1.00
CA ALA A 343 106.46 -40.71 1.92
C ALA A 343 106.26 -41.16 3.38
N GLN A 344 105.30 -42.05 3.64
CA GLN A 344 105.09 -42.62 4.98
C GLN A 344 106.30 -43.42 5.50
N LEU A 345 107.02 -44.12 4.63
CA LEU A 345 108.29 -44.76 5.01
C LEU A 345 109.37 -43.72 5.31
N LYS A 346 109.48 -42.67 4.50
CA LYS A 346 110.42 -41.56 4.70
C LYS A 346 110.19 -40.86 6.04
N ASP A 347 108.95 -40.53 6.38
CA ASP A 347 108.58 -39.94 7.67
C ASP A 347 108.97 -40.88 8.83
N LYS A 348 108.70 -42.19 8.68
CA LYS A 348 109.08 -43.21 9.67
C LYS A 348 110.60 -43.37 9.82
N PHE A 349 111.37 -43.22 8.74
CA PHE A 349 112.83 -43.20 8.80
C PHE A 349 113.37 -41.89 9.40
N GLN A 350 112.79 -40.74 9.07
CA GLN A 350 113.15 -39.45 9.68
C GLN A 350 112.88 -39.45 11.19
N LEU A 351 111.74 -40.00 11.63
CA LEU A 351 111.42 -40.13 13.06
C LEU A 351 112.42 -41.04 13.79
N ARG A 352 112.84 -42.15 13.15
CA ARG A 352 113.91 -43.03 13.67
C ARG A 352 115.27 -42.33 13.73
N LEU A 353 115.62 -41.55 12.70
CA LEU A 353 116.86 -40.77 12.66
C LEU A 353 116.88 -39.75 13.81
N LYS A 354 115.78 -39.02 13.98
CA LYS A 354 115.62 -38.04 15.07
C LYS A 354 115.73 -38.68 16.46
N VAL A 355 115.17 -39.86 16.68
CA VAL A 355 115.34 -40.61 17.95
C VAL A 355 116.79 -41.02 18.18
N LEU A 356 117.55 -41.36 17.14
CA LEU A 356 118.99 -41.64 17.24
C LEU A 356 119.82 -40.36 17.51
N GLU A 357 119.46 -39.24 16.88
CA GLU A 357 120.07 -37.92 17.13
C GLU A 357 119.80 -37.42 18.56
N GLU A 358 118.58 -37.60 19.06
CA GLU A 358 118.20 -37.33 20.46
C GLU A 358 118.94 -38.26 21.43
N GLY A 359 119.09 -39.55 21.08
CA GLY A 359 119.93 -40.50 21.84
C GLY A 359 121.41 -40.10 21.90
N LEU A 360 121.99 -39.62 20.79
CA LEU A 360 123.36 -39.09 20.77
C LEU A 360 123.50 -37.80 21.59
N ARG A 361 122.47 -36.93 21.59
CA ARG A 361 122.46 -35.70 22.40
C ARG A 361 122.40 -35.92 23.91
N MET A 362 122.05 -37.13 24.37
CA MET A 362 121.89 -37.43 25.80
C MET A 362 123.04 -38.25 26.44
N SER A 363 124.21 -38.35 25.79
CA SER A 363 125.34 -39.09 26.38
C SER A 363 126.73 -38.49 26.12
N THR A 364 127.10 -37.44 26.88
CA THR A 364 128.47 -37.20 27.40
C THR A 364 128.43 -36.16 28.54
N SER A 365 128.12 -36.60 29.77
CA SER A 365 128.74 -36.08 31.01
C SER A 365 128.28 -36.88 32.24
N ARG A 366 129.21 -37.66 32.83
CA ARG A 366 129.20 -38.30 34.16
C ARG A 366 127.99 -39.14 34.64
N THR A 367 128.34 -40.25 35.30
CA THR A 367 127.67 -40.84 36.49
C THR A 367 126.30 -41.55 36.41
N ASN A 368 126.34 -42.78 36.94
CA ASN A 368 125.36 -43.40 37.85
C ASN A 368 124.11 -44.15 37.33
N ALA A 369 123.62 -45.01 38.24
CA ALA A 369 122.30 -45.62 38.31
C ALA A 369 121.92 -46.69 37.27
N SER A 370 122.29 -47.92 37.64
CA SER A 370 121.42 -49.10 37.57
C SER A 370 119.90 -48.87 37.65
N ALA A 371 119.17 -49.77 36.99
CA ALA A 371 117.89 -50.35 37.45
C ALA A 371 116.56 -49.53 37.36
N ALA A 372 115.88 -49.74 36.23
CA ALA A 372 114.59 -50.47 36.16
C ALA A 372 113.25 -49.80 36.54
N ARG A 373 112.19 -50.55 36.20
CA ARG A 373 110.76 -50.52 36.63
C ARG A 373 109.74 -49.64 35.88
N ARG A 374 108.79 -50.37 35.25
CA ARG A 374 107.31 -50.18 35.31
C ARG A 374 106.72 -48.99 34.55
N GLN A 375 105.45 -48.97 34.09
CA GLN A 375 104.38 -49.98 33.96
C GLN A 375 103.49 -49.58 32.74
N SER A 376 103.06 -50.48 31.86
CA SER A 376 101.77 -51.24 31.92
C SER A 376 100.47 -50.39 31.94
N ILE A 377 99.85 -50.20 30.77
CA ILE A 377 98.39 -50.18 30.48
C ILE A 377 98.21 -50.00 28.95
N GLY A 378 97.19 -50.53 28.26
CA GLY A 378 96.11 -51.44 28.66
C GLY A 378 94.87 -51.28 27.75
N GLY A 379 94.30 -52.38 27.21
CA GLY A 379 93.16 -52.37 26.25
C GLY A 379 93.59 -52.38 24.77
N ALA A 380 93.00 -53.11 23.81
CA ALA A 380 91.74 -53.89 23.72
C ALA A 380 90.48 -53.02 23.89
N GLU A 381 89.41 -53.09 23.07
CA GLU A 381 88.94 -53.97 21.96
C GLU A 381 87.99 -53.14 21.03
N SER A 382 87.44 -53.52 19.87
CA SER A 382 87.31 -54.81 19.15
C SER A 382 87.18 -54.66 17.60
N ALA A 383 86.52 -55.63 16.94
CA ALA A 383 86.03 -55.68 15.55
C ALA A 383 85.00 -54.55 15.20
N SER A 384 84.50 -54.34 13.97
CA SER A 384 84.26 -55.29 12.85
C SER A 384 84.16 -54.63 11.45
N LYS A 385 83.86 -55.45 10.42
CA LYS A 385 83.83 -55.15 8.97
C LYS A 385 82.47 -54.62 8.50
N THR A 386 82.40 -53.85 7.40
CA THR A 386 81.76 -54.22 6.10
C THR A 386 81.81 -53.08 5.05
N ASN A 387 81.33 -53.36 3.83
CA ASN A 387 81.54 -52.58 2.60
C ASN A 387 80.47 -51.51 2.33
N GLY A 388 80.77 -50.58 1.40
CA GLY A 388 79.89 -50.43 0.22
C GLY A 388 79.49 -49.01 -0.22
N PHE A 389 80.07 -48.57 -1.34
CA PHE A 389 79.53 -47.67 -2.40
C PHE A 389 78.48 -46.58 -2.11
N LEU A 390 78.69 -45.40 -2.72
CA LEU A 390 77.70 -44.33 -2.83
C LEU A 390 77.34 -43.95 -4.28
N SER A 391 76.08 -43.52 -4.41
CA SER A 391 75.57 -42.46 -5.30
C SER A 391 74.79 -42.86 -6.56
N LYS A 392 73.44 -42.78 -6.46
CA LYS A 392 72.65 -41.85 -7.30
C LYS A 392 71.17 -41.69 -6.87
N ARG A 393 70.69 -40.44 -7.05
CA ARG A 393 69.30 -39.97 -7.23
C ARG A 393 68.36 -39.95 -5.98
N PRO A 394 67.61 -38.85 -5.75
CA PRO A 394 66.64 -38.74 -4.65
C PRO A 394 65.21 -39.17 -5.03
N SER A 395 64.38 -39.41 -4.02
CA SER A 395 62.91 -39.57 -4.12
C SER A 395 62.21 -38.92 -2.91
N PHE A 396 60.88 -38.79 -3.01
CA PHE A 396 60.01 -37.91 -2.23
C PHE A 396 59.59 -38.41 -0.82
N GLN A 397 59.14 -37.45 0.02
CA GLN A 397 58.20 -37.59 1.17
C GLN A 397 58.73 -38.31 2.44
N MET A 398 58.33 -37.97 3.68
CA MET A 398 57.28 -37.05 4.20
C MET A 398 57.52 -36.65 5.69
N ARG A 399 56.78 -35.62 6.17
CA ARG A 399 56.34 -35.30 7.58
C ARG A 399 57.29 -34.67 8.63
N THR A 400 56.84 -33.49 9.14
CA THR A 400 56.87 -32.95 10.54
C THR A 400 58.21 -32.74 11.26
N SER A 401 58.44 -31.69 12.06
CA SER A 401 57.68 -30.48 12.47
C SER A 401 58.69 -29.50 13.16
N VAL A 402 58.43 -28.27 13.62
CA VAL A 402 57.21 -27.50 14.01
C VAL A 402 57.40 -26.02 13.51
N SER A 403 56.80 -24.88 13.94
CA SER A 403 55.88 -24.50 15.05
C SER A 403 55.11 -23.18 14.76
N THR A 404 54.14 -22.86 15.65
CA THR A 404 53.71 -21.55 16.20
C THR A 404 54.03 -20.24 15.43
N THR A 405 53.08 -19.39 15.03
CA THR A 405 52.06 -18.70 15.88
C THR A 405 50.63 -18.59 15.32
N THR A 406 49.65 -19.02 16.15
CA THR A 406 48.32 -18.41 16.43
C THR A 406 47.54 -17.61 15.36
N THR A 407 46.39 -18.16 14.97
CA THR A 407 45.12 -17.41 14.84
C THR A 407 44.03 -18.12 15.67
N THR A 408 43.11 -17.37 16.29
CA THR A 408 42.12 -17.93 17.24
C THR A 408 40.91 -18.56 16.57
N LEU A 409 40.52 -19.73 17.09
CA LEU A 409 39.25 -20.40 16.81
C LEU A 409 38.13 -19.78 17.66
N VAL A 410 36.90 -19.72 17.12
CA VAL A 410 35.72 -20.37 17.73
C VAL A 410 34.83 -20.85 16.57
N ASN A 411 34.23 -22.04 16.71
CA ASN A 411 33.20 -22.54 15.82
C ASN A 411 32.23 -23.45 16.62
N HIS A 412 31.11 -23.84 16.01
CA HIS A 412 30.00 -24.64 16.59
C HIS A 412 29.08 -23.86 17.57
N ALA A 413 27.80 -24.22 17.75
CA ALA A 413 27.15 -25.50 17.42
C ALA A 413 25.65 -25.41 17.04
N LYS A 414 25.19 -26.39 16.24
CA LYS A 414 23.82 -26.97 16.15
C LYS A 414 22.60 -26.04 15.92
N GLY A 415 21.88 -26.25 14.81
CA GLY A 415 20.42 -25.99 14.78
C GLY A 415 19.76 -25.87 13.40
N ALA A 416 18.67 -26.64 13.22
CA ALA A 416 17.51 -26.37 12.33
C ALA A 416 17.70 -26.06 10.82
N SER A 417 17.39 -27.09 10.00
CA SER A 417 16.23 -27.10 9.06
C SER A 417 16.17 -26.26 7.77
N LYS A 418 15.47 -26.88 6.78
CA LYS A 418 14.81 -26.31 5.58
C LYS A 418 15.67 -25.88 4.38
N SER A 419 15.85 -26.86 3.48
CA SER A 419 15.43 -26.80 2.06
C SER A 419 15.68 -25.53 1.25
N PHE A 420 16.55 -25.65 0.23
CA PHE A 420 16.39 -24.95 -1.03
C PHE A 420 16.72 -25.91 -2.18
N ASP A 421 15.85 -25.98 -3.19
CA ASP A 421 16.07 -26.74 -4.43
C ASP A 421 16.37 -25.78 -5.59
N GLY A 422 17.11 -26.24 -6.59
CA GLY A 422 17.62 -25.41 -7.69
C GLY A 422 16.82 -25.60 -8.98
N GLY A 423 16.02 -24.60 -9.37
CA GLY A 423 15.29 -24.58 -10.64
C GLY A 423 15.50 -23.28 -11.42
N CYS A 424 15.82 -23.36 -12.71
CA CYS A 424 16.11 -22.22 -13.58
C CYS A 424 15.56 -22.49 -15.00
N ARG A 425 15.36 -21.42 -15.81
CA ARG A 425 14.98 -21.41 -17.26
C ARG A 425 13.46 -21.63 -17.53
N SER A 426 12.86 -21.16 -18.64
CA SER A 426 13.21 -20.10 -19.61
C SER A 426 12.10 -19.85 -20.67
N LEU A 427 11.78 -18.57 -20.94
CA LEU A 427 11.46 -17.95 -22.26
C LEU A 427 10.18 -18.29 -23.08
N ASP A 428 9.37 -17.23 -23.30
CA ASP A 428 8.48 -16.83 -24.42
C ASP A 428 7.69 -17.80 -25.33
N ARG A 429 6.37 -17.52 -25.48
CA ARG A 429 5.86 -16.75 -26.66
C ARG A 429 4.37 -16.28 -26.63
N TYR A 430 4.19 -14.96 -26.73
CA TYR A 430 3.34 -14.17 -27.66
C TYR A 430 1.90 -14.56 -28.11
N LYS A 431 1.11 -13.48 -28.39
CA LYS A 431 -0.12 -13.37 -29.25
C LYS A 431 -1.46 -13.74 -28.57
N GLY A 432 -2.56 -12.97 -28.68
CA GLY A 432 -2.82 -11.63 -29.27
C GLY A 432 -4.33 -11.41 -29.52
N HIS A 433 -4.78 -10.15 -29.79
CA HIS A 433 -6.18 -9.66 -29.95
C HIS A 433 -6.95 -9.38 -28.64
N VAL A 434 -8.07 -8.61 -28.59
CA VAL A 434 -8.48 -7.28 -29.14
C VAL A 434 -9.95 -7.04 -28.71
N ASN A 435 -10.33 -5.80 -28.36
CA ASN A 435 -11.66 -5.34 -27.92
C ASN A 435 -12.19 -5.94 -26.58
N GLY A 436 -13.00 -5.22 -25.79
CA GLY A 436 -13.39 -3.80 -25.89
C GLY A 436 -14.68 -3.47 -25.13
N VAL A 437 -14.94 -2.16 -24.92
CA VAL A 437 -16.16 -1.56 -24.32
C VAL A 437 -16.35 -1.87 -22.81
N GLY A 438 -16.75 -0.92 -21.96
CA GLY A 438 -16.97 0.52 -22.18
C GLY A 438 -17.56 1.18 -20.91
N MET A 439 -17.66 2.51 -20.92
CA MET A 439 -18.18 3.28 -19.78
C MET A 439 -19.08 4.40 -20.30
N ASN A 440 -20.33 4.44 -19.83
CA ASN A 440 -21.40 5.20 -20.47
C ASN A 440 -21.49 6.63 -19.91
N VAL A 441 -21.55 7.63 -20.79
CA VAL A 441 -22.11 8.96 -20.48
C VAL A 441 -22.97 9.38 -21.67
N SER A 442 -24.26 9.57 -21.43
CA SER A 442 -25.20 10.13 -22.40
C SER A 442 -25.25 11.65 -22.28
N THR A 443 -25.31 12.36 -23.41
CA THR A 443 -26.05 13.63 -23.52
C THR A 443 -26.74 13.68 -24.88
N ASP A 444 -27.95 14.22 -24.89
CA ASP A 444 -28.83 14.40 -26.05
C ASP A 444 -28.52 15.71 -26.81
N SER A 445 -28.57 15.68 -28.16
CA SER A 445 -28.91 16.85 -28.99
C SER A 445 -29.27 16.41 -30.43
N SER A 446 -30.45 16.80 -30.89
CA SER A 446 -30.91 16.67 -32.28
C SER A 446 -30.46 17.84 -33.17
N GLU A 447 -30.15 17.59 -34.44
CA GLU A 447 -30.72 18.35 -35.58
C GLU A 447 -30.39 17.71 -36.94
N ASP A 448 -31.33 17.78 -37.88
CA ASP A 448 -31.21 17.21 -39.23
C ASP A 448 -30.46 18.13 -40.22
N LYS A 449 -29.72 17.52 -41.16
CA LYS A 449 -29.69 17.97 -42.58
C LYS A 449 -29.05 16.95 -43.52
N GLU A 450 -29.75 16.68 -44.61
CA GLU A 450 -29.22 16.01 -45.80
C GLU A 450 -28.40 16.99 -46.67
N SER A 451 -27.38 16.50 -47.37
CA SER A 451 -27.07 16.99 -48.74
C SER A 451 -26.17 16.02 -49.54
N ASN A 452 -26.60 15.79 -50.78
CA ASN A 452 -26.09 14.88 -51.81
C ASN A 452 -24.58 14.86 -52.11
N ASN A 453 -24.14 13.66 -52.51
CA ASN A 453 -23.34 13.32 -53.70
C ASN A 453 -22.70 14.44 -54.54
N SER A 454 -21.43 14.19 -54.91
CA SER A 454 -20.99 14.29 -56.32
C SER A 454 -20.13 13.07 -56.67
N ASP A 455 -20.47 12.38 -57.75
CA ASP A 455 -19.77 11.19 -58.28
C ASP A 455 -18.84 11.60 -59.42
N GLU A 456 -17.61 11.09 -59.46
CA GLU A 456 -16.79 11.15 -60.68
C GLU A 456 -15.66 10.10 -60.71
N LYS A 457 -15.52 9.43 -61.86
CA LYS A 457 -14.57 8.35 -62.17
C LYS A 457 -14.58 8.14 -63.71
N PRO A 458 -13.58 7.50 -64.35
CA PRO A 458 -12.21 7.17 -63.93
C PRO A 458 -11.14 7.78 -64.88
N SER A 459 -9.85 7.51 -64.61
CA SER A 459 -8.81 7.46 -65.65
C SER A 459 -7.76 6.39 -65.32
N GLU A 460 -6.86 6.09 -66.26
CA GLU A 460 -6.28 4.74 -66.43
C GLU A 460 -4.73 4.71 -66.42
N PHE A 461 -4.18 3.72 -65.69
CA PHE A 461 -2.79 3.18 -65.66
C PHE A 461 -1.57 3.95 -66.22
N THR A 462 -0.58 4.18 -65.34
CA THR A 462 0.85 3.79 -65.49
C THR A 462 1.48 3.80 -64.07
N SER A 463 1.78 2.67 -63.42
CA SER A 463 2.94 1.77 -63.61
C SER A 463 4.26 2.24 -62.95
N VAL A 464 4.43 1.83 -61.68
CA VAL A 464 5.71 1.53 -60.98
C VAL A 464 6.80 2.62 -60.94
N GLU A 465 6.82 3.37 -59.84
CA GLU A 465 8.05 3.53 -59.04
C GLU A 465 7.65 3.63 -57.56
N SER A 466 8.43 3.05 -56.65
CA SER A 466 8.00 2.77 -55.27
C SER A 466 8.61 3.73 -54.25
N GLU A 467 8.24 5.02 -54.33
CA GLU A 467 8.52 6.00 -53.26
C GLU A 467 7.33 6.12 -52.30
N ASP A 468 7.64 6.16 -51.01
CA ASP A 468 6.82 6.04 -49.78
C ASP A 468 5.46 6.79 -49.78
N THR A 469 4.52 6.32 -50.60
CA THR A 469 3.22 6.97 -50.83
C THR A 469 2.17 6.52 -49.82
N VAL A 470 2.26 7.08 -48.63
CA VAL A 470 1.22 6.95 -47.59
C VAL A 470 -0.13 7.39 -48.16
N SER A 471 -1.14 6.51 -48.05
CA SER A 471 -2.47 6.71 -48.64
C SER A 471 -3.08 8.07 -48.28
N GLY A 472 -3.58 8.81 -49.27
CA GLY A 472 -4.20 10.12 -49.08
C GLY A 472 -5.36 10.09 -48.08
N MET A 473 -6.12 8.98 -48.01
CA MET A 473 -7.17 8.78 -47.01
C MET A 473 -6.64 8.81 -45.56
N LEU A 474 -5.40 8.36 -45.32
CA LEU A 474 -4.77 8.45 -44.00
C LEU A 474 -4.33 9.89 -43.69
N TYR A 475 -3.86 10.64 -44.68
CA TYR A 475 -3.61 12.09 -44.52
C TYR A 475 -4.89 12.86 -44.24
N ASP A 476 -5.99 12.60 -44.96
CA ASP A 476 -7.29 13.22 -44.71
C ASP A 476 -7.82 12.90 -43.31
N MET A 477 -7.66 11.66 -42.85
CA MET A 477 -8.06 11.21 -41.52
C MET A 477 -7.22 11.90 -40.43
N LEU A 478 -5.89 11.86 -40.56
CA LEU A 478 -4.96 12.50 -39.63
C LEU A 478 -5.13 14.03 -39.61
N GLN A 479 -5.41 14.66 -40.75
CA GLN A 479 -5.69 16.09 -40.84
C GLN A 479 -7.01 16.46 -40.14
N LYS A 480 -8.06 15.64 -40.29
CA LYS A 480 -9.32 15.79 -39.55
C LYS A 480 -9.11 15.64 -38.04
N GLU A 481 -8.35 14.64 -37.60
CA GLU A 481 -8.01 14.44 -36.19
C GLU A 481 -7.18 15.61 -35.64
N VAL A 482 -6.16 16.09 -36.37
CA VAL A 482 -5.34 17.26 -35.97
C VAL A 482 -6.18 18.54 -35.88
N VAL A 483 -7.15 18.75 -36.79
CA VAL A 483 -8.08 19.88 -36.70
C VAL A 483 -9.03 19.74 -35.51
N ALA A 484 -9.58 18.55 -35.26
CA ALA A 484 -10.44 18.27 -34.11
C ALA A 484 -9.70 18.44 -32.78
N LEU A 485 -8.46 17.95 -32.67
CA LEU A 485 -7.60 18.10 -31.49
C LEU A 485 -7.22 19.56 -31.25
N ARG A 486 -6.92 20.34 -32.30
CA ARG A 486 -6.69 21.80 -32.17
C ARG A 486 -7.93 22.54 -31.68
N LYS A 487 -9.12 22.19 -32.17
CA LYS A 487 -10.39 22.77 -31.71
C LYS A 487 -10.67 22.41 -30.25
N ALA A 488 -10.54 21.14 -29.88
CA ALA A 488 -10.74 20.67 -28.50
C ALA A 488 -9.69 21.21 -27.52
N CYS A 489 -8.47 21.51 -27.98
CA CYS A 489 -7.47 22.24 -27.18
C CYS A 489 -7.96 23.66 -26.92
N HIS A 490 -8.31 24.42 -27.97
CA HIS A 490 -8.77 25.80 -27.84
C HIS A 490 -10.03 25.94 -26.98
N GLU A 491 -10.98 25.00 -27.09
CA GLU A 491 -12.16 24.93 -26.23
C GLU A 491 -11.80 24.66 -24.75
N LYS A 492 -10.77 23.84 -24.49
CA LYS A 492 -10.23 23.66 -23.12
C LYS A 492 -9.46 24.86 -22.61
N ASP A 493 -8.67 25.53 -23.45
CA ASP A 493 -7.91 26.72 -23.08
C ASP A 493 -8.85 27.88 -22.70
N GLN A 494 -9.94 28.07 -23.47
CA GLN A 494 -11.00 29.01 -23.11
C GLN A 494 -11.73 28.58 -21.83
N SER A 495 -12.09 27.29 -21.69
CA SER A 495 -12.75 26.78 -20.49
C SER A 495 -11.86 26.80 -19.23
N LEU A 496 -10.54 26.85 -19.37
CA LEU A 496 -9.60 27.09 -18.27
C LEU A 496 -9.63 28.58 -17.89
N LYS A 497 -9.53 29.47 -18.87
CA LYS A 497 -9.61 30.92 -18.65
C LYS A 497 -10.92 31.33 -17.96
N ASP A 498 -12.06 30.79 -18.40
CA ASP A 498 -13.37 31.05 -17.78
C ASP A 498 -13.41 30.62 -16.30
N LYS A 499 -12.63 29.59 -15.92
CA LYS A 499 -12.48 29.14 -14.53
C LYS A 499 -11.50 30.00 -13.74
N ASP A 500 -10.42 30.47 -14.35
CA ASP A 500 -9.47 31.38 -13.71
C ASP A 500 -10.14 32.74 -13.39
N ASP A 501 -10.92 33.29 -14.34
CA ASP A 501 -11.75 34.48 -14.13
C ASP A 501 -12.78 34.26 -13.00
N ALA A 502 -13.39 33.07 -12.92
CA ALA A 502 -14.31 32.71 -11.84
C ALA A 502 -13.59 32.55 -10.47
N VAL A 503 -12.37 32.01 -10.44
CA VAL A 503 -11.53 31.90 -9.24
C VAL A 503 -11.10 33.28 -8.75
N GLU A 504 -10.71 34.19 -9.64
CA GLU A 504 -10.38 35.57 -9.28
C GLU A 504 -11.60 36.31 -8.68
N MET A 505 -12.79 36.10 -9.25
CA MET A 505 -14.05 36.64 -8.74
C MET A 505 -14.48 36.01 -7.41
N LEU A 506 -14.14 34.74 -7.14
CA LEU A 506 -14.33 34.10 -5.84
C LEU A 506 -13.33 34.64 -4.79
N ALA A 507 -12.06 34.81 -5.16
CA ALA A 507 -11.05 35.42 -4.29
C ALA A 507 -11.47 36.84 -3.86
N LYS A 508 -11.91 37.68 -4.81
CA LYS A 508 -12.48 39.03 -4.53
C LYS A 508 -13.66 38.99 -3.56
N LYS A 509 -14.54 37.97 -3.65
CA LYS A 509 -15.65 37.77 -2.70
C LYS A 509 -15.18 37.34 -1.32
N VAL A 510 -14.20 36.43 -1.22
CA VAL A 510 -13.60 35.99 0.05
C VAL A 510 -12.90 37.16 0.75
N ASP A 511 -12.18 37.99 0.01
CA ASP A 511 -11.57 39.24 0.49
C ASP A 511 -12.60 40.20 1.09
N THR A 512 -13.70 40.44 0.39
CA THR A 512 -14.80 41.31 0.84
C THR A 512 -15.50 40.73 2.07
N LEU A 513 -15.77 39.43 2.10
CA LEU A 513 -16.39 38.75 3.25
C LEU A 513 -15.46 38.76 4.47
N THR A 514 -14.16 38.58 4.28
CA THR A 514 -13.15 38.66 5.36
C THR A 514 -13.09 40.07 5.95
N LYS A 515 -13.10 41.11 5.11
CA LYS A 515 -13.18 42.52 5.56
C LYS A 515 -14.49 42.81 6.31
N ALA A 516 -15.61 42.23 5.87
CA ALA A 516 -16.89 42.34 6.57
C ALA A 516 -16.84 41.65 7.95
N MET A 517 -16.41 40.39 8.03
CA MET A 517 -16.24 39.64 9.29
C MET A 517 -15.28 40.35 10.25
N GLU A 518 -14.17 40.91 9.76
CA GLU A 518 -13.28 41.72 10.58
C GLU A 518 -13.97 42.96 11.15
N SER A 519 -14.80 43.65 10.35
CA SER A 519 -15.54 44.82 10.81
C SER A 519 -16.60 44.48 11.85
N GLU A 520 -17.29 43.34 11.69
CA GLU A 520 -18.28 42.82 12.63
C GLU A 520 -17.61 42.35 13.92
N ALA A 521 -16.51 41.60 13.86
CA ALA A 521 -15.74 41.20 15.04
C ALA A 521 -15.19 42.42 15.79
N LYS A 522 -14.75 43.47 15.09
CA LYS A 522 -14.34 44.75 15.69
C LYS A 522 -15.54 45.51 16.27
N LYS A 523 -16.75 45.38 15.72
CA LYS A 523 -17.98 45.95 16.30
C LYS A 523 -18.36 45.20 17.58
N MET A 524 -18.50 43.87 17.51
CA MET A 524 -18.83 42.99 18.63
C MET A 524 -17.91 43.19 19.85
N ARG A 525 -16.60 43.37 19.63
CA ARG A 525 -15.64 43.71 20.72
C ARG A 525 -15.91 45.06 21.38
N ARG A 526 -16.43 46.07 20.65
CA ARG A 526 -16.85 47.36 21.23
C ARG A 526 -18.18 47.23 21.96
N ASP A 527 -19.12 46.48 21.39
CA ASP A 527 -20.45 46.26 21.97
C ASP A 527 -20.33 45.53 23.32
N VAL A 528 -19.47 44.50 23.41
CA VAL A 528 -19.10 43.83 24.68
C VAL A 528 -18.42 44.81 25.65
N ALA A 529 -17.42 45.57 25.22
CA ALA A 529 -16.72 46.54 26.08
C ALA A 529 -17.60 47.72 26.53
N ALA A 530 -18.72 47.99 25.84
CA ALA A 530 -19.76 48.92 26.30
C ALA A 530 -20.64 48.26 27.36
N MET A 531 -21.14 47.04 27.10
CA MET A 531 -21.93 46.27 28.05
C MET A 531 -21.18 45.99 29.37
N GLU A 532 -19.87 45.72 29.32
CA GLU A 532 -19.03 45.60 30.51
C GLU A 532 -18.99 46.90 31.34
N LYS A 533 -18.93 48.06 30.69
CA LYS A 533 -18.97 49.37 31.37
C LYS A 533 -20.35 49.64 31.98
N GLU A 534 -21.43 49.27 31.31
CA GLU A 534 -22.79 49.36 31.87
C GLU A 534 -22.97 48.43 33.08
N VAL A 535 -22.46 47.19 33.01
CA VAL A 535 -22.46 46.26 34.15
C VAL A 535 -21.61 46.78 35.33
N VAL A 536 -20.48 47.44 35.08
CA VAL A 536 -19.71 48.12 36.13
C VAL A 536 -20.46 49.33 36.68
N ALA A 537 -21.11 50.14 35.83
CA ALA A 537 -21.89 51.30 36.25
C ALA A 537 -23.08 50.88 37.15
N MET A 538 -23.87 49.88 36.76
CA MET A 538 -24.96 49.34 37.59
C MET A 538 -24.48 48.80 38.94
N ARG A 539 -23.28 48.21 39.00
CA ARG A 539 -22.69 47.75 40.29
C ARG A 539 -22.35 48.93 41.19
N LEU A 540 -21.79 50.00 40.62
CA LEU A 540 -21.38 51.21 41.34
C LEU A 540 -22.60 52.05 41.78
N GLU A 541 -23.65 52.12 40.94
CA GLU A 541 -24.96 52.68 41.28
C GLU A 541 -25.61 51.93 42.45
N LYS A 542 -25.68 50.60 42.36
CA LYS A 542 -26.22 49.74 43.43
C LYS A 542 -25.45 49.88 44.74
N GLU A 543 -24.13 50.06 44.67
CA GLU A 543 -23.30 50.34 45.85
C GLU A 543 -23.60 51.72 46.45
N GLN A 544 -23.78 52.77 45.64
CA GLN A 544 -24.23 54.08 46.09
C GLN A 544 -25.62 54.02 46.74
N ASP A 545 -26.56 53.26 46.18
CA ASP A 545 -27.92 53.11 46.70
C ASP A 545 -27.94 52.43 48.08
N THR A 546 -27.08 51.40 48.28
CA THR A 546 -26.88 50.81 49.62
C THR A 546 -26.18 51.75 50.60
N LYS A 547 -25.38 52.71 50.13
CA LYS A 547 -24.72 53.73 50.95
C LYS A 547 -25.70 54.85 51.35
N ALA A 548 -26.58 55.28 50.43
CA ALA A 548 -27.64 56.24 50.70
C ALA A 548 -28.59 55.74 51.81
N ARG A 549 -28.96 54.45 51.78
CA ARG A 549 -29.76 53.80 52.83
C ARG A 549 -29.13 53.79 54.23
N ARG A 550 -27.83 54.09 54.39
CA ARG A 550 -27.15 54.16 55.70
C ARG A 550 -27.11 55.56 56.34
N PHE A 551 -27.54 56.62 55.64
CA PHE A 551 -27.52 57.99 56.17
C PHE A 551 -28.93 58.56 56.46
N GLY A 552 -29.99 57.78 56.26
CA GLY A 552 -31.39 58.24 56.32
C GLY A 552 -32.16 57.95 57.62
N SER A 553 -31.58 58.13 58.82
CA SER A 553 -32.30 57.82 60.07
C SER A 553 -31.90 58.64 61.31
N SER A 554 -32.09 59.97 61.30
CA SER A 554 -32.06 60.79 62.52
C SER A 554 -32.86 62.11 62.42
N SER A 555 -33.70 62.36 63.44
CA SER A 555 -34.24 63.66 63.89
C SER A 555 -34.92 64.62 62.89
N ALA A 556 -36.25 64.48 62.79
CA ALA A 556 -37.27 65.50 63.14
C ALA A 556 -37.18 66.98 62.68
N SER A 557 -38.31 67.49 62.15
CA SER A 557 -39.13 68.59 62.73
C SER A 557 -39.69 69.62 61.72
N ALA A 558 -40.96 69.99 61.93
CA ALA A 558 -41.65 71.25 61.60
C ALA A 558 -41.80 71.79 60.15
N ASN A 559 -43.09 72.04 59.82
CA ASN A 559 -43.66 73.23 59.17
C ASN A 559 -43.56 73.51 57.64
N SER A 560 -44.77 73.51 57.04
CA SER A 560 -45.35 74.56 56.16
C SER A 560 -45.05 74.59 54.64
N SER A 561 -46.15 74.57 53.87
CA SER A 561 -46.45 75.33 52.64
C SER A 561 -45.33 75.79 51.69
N GLN A 562 -45.44 75.50 50.38
CA GLN A 562 -46.04 76.39 49.35
C GLN A 562 -45.94 75.77 47.93
N MET A 563 -46.50 76.45 46.90
CA MET A 563 -46.61 76.02 45.49
C MET A 563 -45.35 76.34 44.63
N PRO A 564 -45.18 75.72 43.44
CA PRO A 564 -43.97 75.82 42.60
C PRO A 564 -43.95 77.10 41.71
N PRO A 565 -42.83 77.37 40.99
CA PRO A 565 -42.94 77.29 39.51
C PRO A 565 -41.64 77.00 38.70
N GLY A 566 -41.83 76.43 37.49
CA GLY A 566 -41.05 76.78 36.27
C GLY A 566 -39.61 76.22 36.09
N ARG A 567 -39.04 76.24 34.88
CA ARG A 567 -39.57 76.69 33.55
C ARG A 567 -38.70 76.15 32.38
N THR A 568 -39.31 76.07 31.18
CA THR A 568 -38.70 76.19 29.82
C THR A 568 -37.64 75.19 29.28
N LEU A 569 -38.11 74.29 28.41
CA LEU A 569 -37.76 74.09 26.97
C LEU A 569 -37.00 75.24 26.23
N PRO A 570 -36.48 75.10 24.97
CA PRO A 570 -36.34 73.91 24.08
C PRO A 570 -34.96 73.82 23.34
N ARG A 571 -34.82 72.93 22.33
CA ARG A 571 -34.70 73.30 20.87
C ARG A 571 -33.68 72.48 20.04
N SER A 572 -34.20 71.74 19.04
CA SER A 572 -33.55 71.21 17.79
C SER A 572 -32.28 70.32 17.90
N GLY A 573 -32.05 69.37 16.98
CA GLY A 573 -32.87 68.90 15.86
C GLY A 573 -32.05 68.20 14.76
N SER A 574 -32.76 67.56 13.82
CA SER A 574 -32.28 67.05 12.51
C SER A 574 -30.98 66.22 12.43
N ALA A 575 -31.14 64.94 12.11
CA ALA A 575 -30.28 64.27 11.13
C ALA A 575 -31.14 63.38 10.21
N ARG A 576 -30.97 63.54 8.90
CA ARG A 576 -31.41 62.59 7.86
C ARG A 576 -30.16 62.06 7.17
N ASN A 577 -30.22 60.80 6.76
CA ASN A 577 -29.49 60.15 5.66
C ASN A 577 -28.00 60.52 5.47
N MET A 578 -27.13 59.53 5.68
CA MET A 578 -26.52 58.80 4.56
C MET A 578 -26.58 57.31 4.86
#